data_AF-A0A7S2BEV6-F1
#
_entry.id   AF-A0A7S2BEV6-F1
#
_cell.length_a   1.000
_cell.length_b   1.000
_cell.length_c   1.000
_cell.angle_alpha   90.00
_cell.angle_beta   90.00
_cell.angle_gamma   90.00
#
_symmetry.space_group_name_H-M   'P 1'
#
loop_
_entity.id
_entity.type
_entity.pdbx_description
1 polymer ?
#
loop_
_entity_poly.entity_id
_entity_poly.type
_entity_poly.pdbx_seq_one_letter_code
_entity_poly.pdbx_strand_id
1 'polypeptide(L)'
;VVSIVEELVQRHGLRIALQGRDQATLQPLVAFLARQITHPPFAPTLIGVANLLLDMYAPVLGQSAAIDELFVKLRNKLESEMRLQAELAQLLGAMDVLLAGAVQQSTMAGPLAKIPRVAHS
;
A
#
# COMPACT_ATOMS: atom_id res chain seq x y z
N VAL A 1 -0.95 -15.29 13.44
CA VAL A 1 -1.71 -14.14 12.88
C VAL A 1 -1.44 -13.98 11.38
N VAL A 2 -0.17 -13.98 10.94
CA VAL A 2 0.19 -14.07 9.50
C VAL A 2 -0.40 -15.32 8.82
N SER A 3 -0.44 -16.48 9.50
CA SER A 3 -1.02 -17.72 8.93
C SER A 3 -2.52 -17.67 8.66
N ILE A 4 -3.29 -16.83 9.37
CA ILE A 4 -4.74 -16.67 9.11
C ILE A 4 -4.92 -15.82 7.83
N VAL A 5 -4.04 -14.84 7.64
CA VAL A 5 -4.03 -13.96 6.47
C VAL A 5 -3.60 -14.71 5.20
N GLU A 6 -2.65 -15.64 5.30
CA GLU A 6 -2.29 -16.54 4.20
C GLU A 6 -3.41 -17.54 3.87
N GLU A 7 -4.15 -18.03 4.86
CA GLU A 7 -5.37 -18.83 4.63
C GLU A 7 -6.47 -18.03 3.90
N LEU A 8 -6.63 -16.73 4.21
CA LEU A 8 -7.62 -15.84 3.57
C LEU A 8 -7.35 -15.58 2.08
N VAL A 9 -6.15 -15.88 1.58
CA VAL A 9 -5.83 -15.83 0.14
C VAL A 9 -6.49 -17.00 -0.63
N GLN A 10 -7.03 -18.01 0.06
CA GLN A 10 -8.05 -18.87 -0.54
C GLN A 10 -9.35 -18.08 -0.72
N ARG A 11 -9.45 -17.38 -1.86
CA ARG A 11 -10.58 -16.53 -2.29
C ARG A 11 -11.97 -17.18 -2.13
N HIS A 12 -12.05 -18.50 -1.99
CA HIS A 12 -13.29 -19.23 -1.79
C HIS A 12 -13.79 -19.21 -0.33
N GLY A 13 -12.91 -19.31 0.68
CA GLY A 13 -13.31 -19.37 2.09
C GLY A 13 -13.77 -18.01 2.64
N LEU A 14 -13.07 -16.94 2.25
CA LEU A 14 -13.41 -15.58 2.69
C LEU A 14 -14.74 -15.09 2.12
N ARG A 15 -15.01 -15.39 0.83
CA ARG A 15 -16.29 -15.07 0.19
C ARG A 15 -17.46 -15.76 0.89
N ILE A 16 -17.31 -17.03 1.26
CA ILE A 16 -18.33 -17.78 2.01
C ILE A 16 -18.54 -17.16 3.41
N ALA A 17 -17.46 -16.80 4.11
CA ALA A 17 -17.53 -16.22 5.47
C ALA A 17 -18.13 -14.80 5.53
N LEU A 18 -18.16 -14.10 4.39
CA LEU A 18 -18.67 -12.73 4.26
C LEU A 18 -20.02 -12.66 3.53
N GLN A 19 -20.48 -13.77 2.93
CA GLN A 19 -21.79 -13.87 2.28
C GLN A 19 -22.93 -13.92 3.31
N GLY A 20 -24.08 -13.35 2.94
CA GLY A 20 -25.31 -13.43 3.74
C GLY A 20 -25.32 -12.57 5.01
N ARG A 21 -24.35 -11.66 5.17
CA ARG A 21 -24.35 -10.71 6.28
C ARG A 21 -25.39 -9.61 6.02
N ASP A 22 -26.16 -9.31 7.06
CA ASP A 22 -27.13 -8.23 7.05
C ASP A 22 -26.45 -6.87 7.28
N GLN A 23 -27.21 -5.79 7.11
CA GLN A 23 -26.75 -4.42 7.34
C GLN A 23 -26.05 -4.24 8.70
N ALA A 24 -26.64 -4.80 9.76
CA ALA A 24 -26.19 -4.63 11.13
C ALA A 24 -24.81 -5.27 11.37
N THR A 25 -24.55 -6.41 10.75
CA THR A 25 -23.27 -7.13 10.86
C THR A 25 -22.21 -6.64 9.86
N LEU A 26 -22.61 -5.98 8.77
CA LEU A 26 -21.69 -5.38 7.80
C LEU A 26 -21.02 -4.11 8.34
N GLN A 27 -21.78 -3.25 9.01
CA GLN A 27 -21.33 -1.96 9.51
C GLN A 27 -20.04 -2.04 10.36
N PRO A 28 -19.94 -2.88 11.42
CA PRO A 28 -18.73 -2.97 12.22
C PRO A 28 -17.53 -3.51 11.43
N LEU A 29 -17.76 -4.38 10.45
CA LEU A 29 -16.69 -4.91 9.58
C LEU A 29 -16.14 -3.82 8.66
N VAL A 30 -17.02 -3.05 8.01
CA VAL A 30 -16.62 -1.93 7.14
C VAL A 30 -15.88 -0.85 7.95
N ALA A 31 -16.36 -0.54 9.15
CA ALA A 31 -15.70 0.40 10.06
C ALA A 31 -14.31 -0.12 10.50
N PHE A 32 -14.19 -1.42 10.80
CA PHE A 32 -12.92 -2.04 11.13
C PHE A 32 -11.92 -1.95 9.96
N LEU A 33 -12.34 -2.31 8.74
CA LEU A 33 -11.51 -2.23 7.54
C LEU A 33 -11.05 -0.79 7.29
N ALA A 34 -11.97 0.17 7.35
CA ALA A 34 -11.66 1.58 7.18
C ALA A 34 -10.68 2.10 8.23
N ARG A 35 -10.73 1.60 9.47
CA ARG A 35 -9.77 1.97 10.52
C ARG A 35 -8.41 1.32 10.35
N GLN A 36 -8.36 0.06 9.92
CA GLN A 36 -7.13 -0.74 9.94
C GLN A 36 -6.31 -0.67 8.65
N ILE A 37 -6.93 -0.28 7.53
CA ILE A 37 -6.25 -0.16 6.21
C ILE A 37 -5.03 0.79 6.24
N THR A 38 -5.01 1.74 7.16
CA THR A 38 -3.92 2.72 7.32
C THR A 38 -2.71 2.17 8.06
N HIS A 39 -2.75 0.93 8.56
CA HIS A 39 -1.63 0.32 9.26
C HIS A 39 -0.73 -0.45 8.26
N PRO A 40 0.52 0.02 8.00
CA PRO A 40 1.35 -0.48 6.91
C PRO A 40 1.57 -2.01 6.84
N PRO A 41 1.77 -2.72 7.97
CA PRO A 41 2.01 -4.17 7.93
C PRO A 41 0.84 -5.00 7.40
N PHE A 42 -0.38 -4.46 7.48
CA PHE A 42 -1.62 -5.19 7.14
C PHE A 42 -2.35 -4.60 5.94
N ALA A 43 -1.90 -3.44 5.44
CA ALA A 43 -2.58 -2.70 4.39
C ALA A 43 -2.82 -3.54 3.11
N PRO A 44 -1.84 -4.26 2.53
CA PRO A 44 -2.07 -5.02 1.29
C PRO A 44 -3.16 -6.09 1.44
N THR A 45 -3.17 -6.78 2.57
CA THR A 45 -4.19 -7.78 2.89
C THR A 45 -5.56 -7.16 3.07
N LEU A 46 -5.66 -6.11 3.88
CA LEU A 46 -6.94 -5.46 4.18
C LEU A 46 -7.54 -4.78 2.94
N ILE A 47 -6.70 -4.27 2.03
CA ILE A 47 -7.10 -3.79 0.71
C ILE A 47 -7.75 -4.93 -0.10
N GLY A 48 -7.14 -6.12 -0.13
CA GLY A 48 -7.71 -7.29 -0.79
C GLY A 48 -9.08 -7.70 -0.24
N VAL A 49 -9.23 -7.71 1.09
CA VAL A 49 -10.50 -7.99 1.77
C VAL A 49 -11.56 -6.92 1.44
N ALA A 50 -11.17 -5.64 1.48
CA ALA A 50 -12.08 -4.53 1.22
C ALA A 50 -12.58 -4.52 -0.24
N ASN A 51 -11.72 -4.83 -1.22
CA ASN A 51 -12.11 -4.97 -2.62
C ASN A 51 -13.09 -6.14 -2.81
N LEU A 52 -12.84 -7.31 -2.21
CA LEU A 52 -13.79 -8.42 -2.26
C LEU A 52 -15.16 -8.04 -1.66
N LEU A 53 -15.16 -7.30 -0.56
CA LEU A 53 -16.37 -6.85 0.11
C LEU A 53 -17.14 -5.85 -0.77
N LEU A 54 -16.44 -4.89 -1.39
CA LEU A 54 -17.01 -3.97 -2.38
C LEU A 54 -17.65 -4.73 -3.55
N ASP A 55 -16.95 -5.70 -4.14
CA ASP A 55 -17.47 -6.48 -5.28
C ASP A 55 -18.71 -7.29 -4.94
N MET A 56 -18.76 -7.89 -3.74
CA MET A 56 -19.89 -8.72 -3.32
C MET A 56 -21.15 -7.91 -3.04
N TYR A 57 -21.01 -6.71 -2.47
CA TYR A 57 -22.14 -5.88 -2.06
C TYR A 57 -22.46 -4.77 -3.07
N ALA A 58 -21.66 -4.60 -4.13
CA ALA A 58 -21.96 -3.69 -5.25
C ALA A 58 -23.39 -3.85 -5.83
N PRO A 59 -23.94 -5.06 -6.02
CA PRO A 59 -25.30 -5.23 -6.54
C PRO A 59 -26.42 -4.75 -5.61
N VAL A 60 -26.13 -4.58 -4.31
CA VAL A 60 -27.11 -4.16 -3.29
C VAL A 60 -26.89 -2.73 -2.79
N LEU A 61 -25.93 -2.00 -3.37
CA LEU A 61 -25.76 -0.57 -3.12
C LEU A 61 -27.01 0.20 -3.56
N GLY A 62 -27.34 1.27 -2.82
CA GLY A 62 -28.55 2.08 -3.03
C GLY A 62 -29.77 1.60 -2.26
N GLN A 63 -29.70 0.43 -1.60
CA GLN A 63 -30.80 -0.08 -0.76
C GLN A 63 -30.81 0.55 0.64
N SER A 64 -29.69 1.14 1.08
CA SER A 64 -29.56 1.73 2.41
C SER A 64 -28.52 2.84 2.42
N ALA A 65 -28.96 4.09 2.58
CA ALA A 65 -28.08 5.26 2.55
C ALA A 65 -26.94 5.19 3.59
N ALA A 66 -27.20 4.59 4.75
CA ALA A 66 -26.19 4.41 5.80
C ALA A 66 -25.08 3.42 5.39
N ILE A 67 -25.44 2.33 4.70
CA ILE A 67 -24.47 1.38 4.15
C ILE A 67 -23.69 2.04 3.02
N ASP A 68 -24.38 2.72 2.12
CA ASP A 68 -23.75 3.38 0.97
C ASP A 68 -22.70 4.40 1.42
N GLU A 69 -23.01 5.19 2.44
CA GLU A 69 -22.06 6.15 3.02
C GLU A 69 -20.81 5.46 3.59
N LEU A 70 -20.98 4.30 4.26
CA LEU A 70 -19.86 3.52 4.79
C LEU A 70 -18.96 2.98 3.68
N PHE A 71 -19.55 2.46 2.59
CA PHE A 71 -18.78 1.97 1.44
C PHE A 71 -18.07 3.10 0.69
N VAL A 72 -18.72 4.26 0.53
CA VAL A 72 -18.09 5.44 -0.06
C VAL A 72 -16.90 5.89 0.79
N LYS A 73 -17.05 5.95 2.11
CA LYS A 73 -15.94 6.28 3.02
C LYS A 73 -14.79 5.27 2.93
N LEU A 74 -15.11 3.97 2.88
CA LEU A 74 -14.12 2.92 2.72
C LEU A 74 -13.35 3.06 1.40
N ARG A 75 -14.06 3.26 0.28
CA ARG A 75 -13.45 3.46 -1.05
C ARG A 75 -12.54 4.69 -1.08
N ASN A 76 -13.04 5.83 -0.60
CA ASN A 76 -12.25 7.08 -0.62
C ASN A 76 -10.96 6.92 0.22
N LYS A 77 -11.05 6.20 1.33
CA LYS A 77 -9.88 5.93 2.19
C LYS A 77 -8.90 4.95 1.56
N LEU A 78 -9.38 3.93 0.85
CA LEU A 78 -8.53 3.05 0.05
C LEU A 78 -7.78 3.83 -1.03
N GLU A 79 -8.48 4.69 -1.77
CA GLU A 79 -7.88 5.50 -2.83
C GLU A 79 -6.82 6.46 -2.27
N SER A 80 -7.07 7.10 -1.12
CA SER A 80 -6.08 8.00 -0.51
C SER A 80 -4.83 7.24 -0.06
N GLU A 81 -4.99 6.06 0.55
CA GLU A 81 -3.85 5.25 0.99
C GLU A 81 -3.04 4.73 -0.19
N MET A 82 -3.69 4.29 -1.28
CA MET A 82 -2.99 3.85 -2.49
C MET A 82 -2.20 5.00 -3.13
N ARG A 83 -2.75 6.22 -3.16
CA ARG A 83 -2.03 7.41 -3.65
C ARG A 83 -0.83 7.75 -2.77
N LEU A 84 -1.03 7.78 -1.45
CA LEU A 84 0.06 8.03 -0.50
C LEU A 84 1.19 7.00 -0.65
N GLN A 85 0.86 5.72 -0.75
CA GLN A 85 1.85 4.66 -0.95
C GLN A 85 2.61 4.84 -2.28
N ALA A 86 1.93 5.23 -3.36
CA ALA A 86 2.59 5.51 -4.63
C ALA A 86 3.53 6.72 -4.54
N GLU A 87 3.12 7.80 -3.87
CA GLU A 87 3.96 9.00 -3.65
C GLU A 87 5.19 8.67 -2.80
N LEU A 88 5.03 7.89 -1.73
CA LEU A 88 6.16 7.45 -0.89
C LEU A 88 7.14 6.57 -1.67
N ALA A 89 6.65 5.67 -2.54
CA ALA A 89 7.49 4.84 -3.38
C ALA A 89 8.29 5.68 -4.40
N GLN A 90 7.65 6.70 -5.00
CA GLN A 90 8.34 7.64 -5.91
C GLN A 90 9.41 8.45 -5.18
N LEU A 91 9.11 8.93 -3.98
CA LEU A 91 10.07 9.66 -3.14
C LEU A 91 11.30 8.80 -2.81
N LEU A 92 11.08 7.53 -2.43
CA LEU A 92 12.16 6.59 -2.16
C LEU A 92 13.06 6.38 -3.39
N GLY A 93 12.46 6.16 -4.56
CA GLY A 93 13.21 6.02 -5.81
C GLY A 93 14.01 7.27 -6.20
N ALA A 94 13.47 8.47 -5.95
CA ALA A 94 14.19 9.71 -6.17
C ALA A 94 15.39 9.86 -5.21
N MET A 95 15.23 9.45 -3.95
CA MET A 95 16.32 9.44 -2.97
C MET A 95 17.45 8.48 -3.39
N ASP A 96 17.11 7.29 -3.88
CA ASP A 96 18.11 6.32 -4.37
C ASP A 96 18.94 6.89 -5.53
N VAL A 97 18.33 7.61 -6.47
CA VAL A 97 19.03 8.26 -7.59
C VAL A 97 19.98 9.35 -7.07
N LEU A 98 19.54 10.17 -6.10
CA LEU A 98 20.37 11.22 -5.52
C LEU A 98 21.58 10.64 -4.76
N LEU A 99 21.36 9.59 -3.96
CA LEU A 99 22.44 8.89 -3.27
C LEU A 99 23.42 8.24 -4.25
N ALA A 100 22.93 7.57 -5.29
CA ALA A 100 23.77 6.98 -6.32
C ALA A 100 24.64 8.03 -7.03
N GLY A 101 24.05 9.18 -7.39
CA GLY A 101 24.78 10.30 -8.00
C GLY A 101 25.85 10.90 -7.07
N ALA A 102 25.55 11.05 -5.77
CA ALA A 102 26.51 11.54 -4.77
C ALA A 102 27.71 10.60 -4.58
N VAL A 103 27.48 9.28 -4.61
CA VAL A 103 28.54 8.27 -4.56
C VAL A 103 29.43 8.36 -5.81
N GLN A 104 28.84 8.56 -6.99
CA GLN A 104 29.60 8.71 -8.25
C GLN A 104 30.50 9.97 -8.26
N GLN A 105 30.01 11.11 -7.77
CA GLN A 105 30.82 12.34 -7.67
C GLN A 105 32.01 12.18 -6.73
N SER A 106 31.83 11.46 -5.62
CA SER A 106 32.91 11.17 -4.67
C SER A 106 34.01 10.28 -5.28
N THR A 107 33.66 9.40 -6.22
CA THR A 107 34.61 8.46 -6.85
C THR A 107 35.44 9.10 -7.96
N MET A 108 34.96 10.18 -8.59
CA MET A 108 35.73 10.93 -9.60
C MET A 108 36.74 11.93 -9.00
N ALA A 109 36.72 12.16 -7.68
CA ALA A 109 37.55 13.14 -7.00
C ALA A 109 38.88 12.59 -6.43
N GLY A 110 39.35 11.39 -6.79
CA GLY A 110 40.69 10.93 -6.40
C GLY A 110 41.33 9.91 -7.36
N PRO A 111 42.68 9.78 -7.39
CA PRO A 111 43.76 10.59 -6.80
C PRO A 111 44.44 11.53 -7.81
N LEU A 112 44.95 12.66 -7.31
CA LEU A 112 45.75 13.65 -8.02
C LEU A 112 46.91 13.02 -8.81
N ALA A 113 47.06 13.47 -10.06
CA ALA A 113 48.10 13.08 -11.00
C ALA A 113 49.51 13.14 -10.39
N LYS A 114 50.26 12.03 -10.50
CA LYS A 114 51.70 12.02 -10.19
C LYS A 114 52.42 12.94 -11.18
N ILE A 115 52.92 14.07 -10.70
CA ILE A 115 53.77 14.98 -11.46
C ILE A 115 55.10 14.25 -11.73
N PRO A 116 55.54 14.07 -12.99
CA PRO A 116 56.83 13.47 -13.27
C PRO A 116 57.93 14.46 -12.89
N ARG A 117 58.76 14.06 -11.93
CA ARG A 117 59.97 14.80 -11.54
C ARG A 117 60.97 14.71 -12.68
N VAL A 118 61.11 15.80 -13.44
CA VAL A 118 62.10 15.97 -14.51
C VAL A 118 63.51 15.70 -13.98
N ALA A 119 64.21 14.79 -14.65
CA ALA A 119 65.62 14.51 -14.43
C ALA A 119 66.43 15.69 -14.97
N HIS A 120 67.29 16.26 -14.12
CA HIS A 120 68.39 17.12 -14.57
C HIS A 120 69.72 16.44 -14.26
N SER A 121 70.58 16.55 -15.28
CA SER A 121 71.87 15.94 -15.57
C SER A 121 72.88 15.85 -14.43
#